data_AF-A0A2C6M8C6-F1
#
_entry.id   AF-A0A2C6M8C6-F1
#
_cell.length_a   1.000
_cell.length_b   1.000
_cell.length_c   1.000
_cell.angle_alpha   90.00
_cell.angle_beta   90.00
_cell.angle_gamma   90.00
#
_symmetry.space_group_name_H-M   'P 1'
#
loop_
_entity.id
_entity.type
_entity.pdbx_description
1 polymer ?
#
loop_
_entity_poly.entity_id
_entity_poly.type
_entity_poly.pdbx_seq_one_letter_code
_entity_poly.pdbx_strand_id
1 'polypeptide(L)'
;MLVKDGRYREVYIPDDIYQELREAVAERERLQEQLNAIHNRVVRWLDIRFPEFEGVFKKWTGKTALLTLRTFPTPAKVLEAGEDKIPATWRTVVKRSVGKKRAQALVKAASNSIGRTNGHVASEASLQNLLAEYDLYRAQYERLEQLMWELLLQVPNAVKLLGIKGVGLVTAQPLSAKPGISAGSKTRVRYKNWPVSTW
;
A
#
# COMPACT_ATOMS: atom_id res chain seq x y z
N MET A 1 -19.58 10.95 49.85
CA MET A 1 -18.57 10.06 49.22
C MET A 1 -18.78 10.12 47.72
N LEU A 2 -17.75 10.51 46.97
CA LEU A 2 -17.82 11.05 45.60
C LEU A 2 -18.36 10.06 44.54
N VAL A 3 -19.36 10.56 43.80
CA VAL A 3 -19.86 10.05 42.52
C VAL A 3 -18.68 9.88 41.55
N LYS A 4 -18.34 8.64 41.20
CA LYS A 4 -17.40 8.35 40.09
C LYS A 4 -18.18 8.41 38.78
N ASP A 5 -18.23 9.61 38.23
CA ASP A 5 -18.85 9.99 36.96
C ASP A 5 -18.32 9.11 35.81
N GLY A 6 -19.01 7.99 35.56
CA GLY A 6 -18.80 7.11 34.41
C GLY A 6 -19.38 7.72 33.14
N ARG A 7 -18.85 8.87 32.71
CA ARG A 7 -19.29 9.54 31.47
C ARG A 7 -18.73 8.81 30.25
N TYR A 8 -19.22 7.60 29.99
CA TYR A 8 -19.22 7.06 28.64
C TYR A 8 -20.18 7.93 27.83
N ARG A 9 -19.66 8.82 26.98
CA ARG A 9 -20.48 9.40 25.93
C ARG A 9 -20.58 8.33 24.86
N GLU A 10 -21.74 7.70 24.75
CA GLU A 10 -22.10 6.93 23.56
C GLU A 10 -21.87 7.85 22.35
N VAL A 11 -20.94 7.45 21.50
CA VAL A 11 -20.77 8.11 20.21
C VAL A 11 -21.90 7.57 19.36
N TYR A 12 -22.97 8.36 19.24
CA TYR A 12 -24.06 8.04 18.34
C TYR A 12 -23.59 8.21 16.90
N ILE A 13 -23.62 7.11 16.15
CA ILE A 13 -23.47 7.11 14.70
C ILE A 13 -24.89 6.99 14.13
N PRO A 14 -25.35 7.95 13.31
CA PRO A 14 -26.60 7.81 12.59
C PRO A 14 -26.67 6.47 11.84
N ASP A 15 -27.82 5.79 11.89
CA ASP A 15 -27.97 4.42 11.37
C ASP A 15 -27.64 4.31 9.87
N ASP A 16 -27.98 5.33 9.10
CA ASP A 16 -27.65 5.46 7.67
C ASP A 16 -26.12 5.49 7.44
N ILE A 17 -25.40 6.35 8.16
CA ILE A 17 -23.95 6.46 8.07
C ILE A 17 -23.28 5.16 8.54
N TYR A 18 -23.84 4.50 9.56
CA TYR A 18 -23.34 3.22 10.04
C TYR A 18 -23.46 2.12 8.96
N GLN A 19 -24.58 2.04 8.24
CA GLN A 19 -24.72 1.06 7.13
C GLN A 19 -23.76 1.35 5.98
N GLU A 20 -23.63 2.62 5.56
CA GLU A 20 -22.66 3.02 4.52
C GLU A 20 -21.22 2.65 4.89
N LEU A 21 -20.82 2.92 6.14
CA LEU A 21 -19.50 2.53 6.64
C LEU A 21 -19.32 1.01 6.67
N ARG A 22 -20.35 0.26 7.01
CA ARG A 22 -20.31 -1.21 7.03
C ARG A 22 -20.10 -1.77 5.63
N GLU A 23 -20.82 -1.27 4.64
CA GLU A 23 -20.64 -1.66 3.24
C GLU A 23 -19.24 -1.29 2.73
N ALA A 24 -18.77 -0.07 3.06
CA ALA A 24 -17.42 0.37 2.67
C ALA A 24 -16.31 -0.48 3.31
N VAL A 25 -16.47 -0.92 4.57
CA VAL A 25 -15.51 -1.82 5.22
C VAL A 25 -15.47 -3.19 4.54
N ALA A 26 -16.62 -3.77 4.22
CA ALA A 26 -16.69 -5.06 3.53
C ALA A 26 -16.02 -5.00 2.15
N GLU A 27 -16.27 -3.92 1.40
CA GLU A 27 -15.63 -3.70 0.10
C GLU A 27 -14.11 -3.48 0.24
N ARG A 28 -13.66 -2.80 1.30
CA ARG A 28 -12.24 -2.60 1.59
C ARG A 28 -11.53 -3.92 1.85
N GLU A 29 -12.15 -4.83 2.60
CA GLU A 29 -11.63 -6.16 2.85
C GLU A 29 -11.49 -6.95 1.53
N ARG A 30 -12.53 -6.94 0.69
CA ARG A 30 -12.49 -7.55 -0.65
C ARG A 30 -11.33 -7.03 -1.49
N LEU A 31 -11.15 -5.71 -1.56
CA LEU A 31 -10.04 -5.10 -2.32
C LEU A 31 -8.67 -5.45 -1.74
N GLN A 32 -8.54 -5.50 -0.41
CA GLN A 32 -7.31 -5.90 0.26
C GLN A 32 -6.95 -7.35 -0.06
N GLU A 33 -7.92 -8.26 -0.13
CA GLU A 33 -7.71 -9.64 -0.55
C GLU A 33 -7.21 -9.74 -2.00
N GLN A 34 -7.81 -8.96 -2.92
CA GLN A 34 -7.34 -8.91 -4.31
C GLN A 34 -5.90 -8.40 -4.41
N LEU A 35 -5.56 -7.32 -3.69
CA LEU A 35 -4.20 -6.79 -3.63
C LEU A 35 -3.20 -7.81 -3.07
N ASN A 36 -3.60 -8.57 -2.03
CA ASN A 36 -2.76 -9.62 -1.46
C ASN A 36 -2.56 -10.79 -2.44
N ALA A 37 -3.61 -11.19 -3.17
CA ALA A 37 -3.51 -12.23 -4.18
C ALA A 37 -2.56 -11.82 -5.31
N ILE A 38 -2.66 -10.59 -5.80
CA ILE A 38 -1.74 -10.05 -6.81
C ILE A 38 -0.32 -9.98 -6.29
N HIS A 39 -0.14 -9.51 -5.04
CA HIS A 39 1.17 -9.48 -4.40
C HIS A 39 1.86 -10.85 -4.44
N ASN A 40 1.14 -11.90 -4.05
CA ASN A 40 1.69 -13.25 -4.06
C ASN A 40 1.99 -13.76 -5.48
N ARG A 41 1.16 -13.40 -6.47
CA ARG A 41 1.41 -13.74 -7.88
C ARG A 41 2.65 -13.03 -8.42
N VAL A 42 2.86 -11.75 -8.09
CA VAL A 42 4.05 -10.99 -8.50
C VAL A 42 5.31 -11.51 -7.82
N VAL A 43 5.27 -11.78 -6.51
CA VAL A 43 6.41 -12.39 -5.78
C VAL A 43 6.78 -13.73 -6.42
N ARG A 44 5.80 -14.61 -6.65
CA ARG A 44 6.04 -15.89 -7.33
C ARG A 44 6.63 -15.69 -8.73
N TRP A 45 6.16 -14.69 -9.47
CA TRP A 45 6.71 -14.38 -10.79
C TRP A 45 8.18 -13.97 -10.68
N LEU A 46 8.52 -13.13 -9.71
CA LEU A 46 9.89 -12.70 -9.43
C LEU A 46 10.76 -13.90 -9.04
N ASP A 47 10.30 -14.78 -8.14
CA ASP A 47 11.07 -15.97 -7.75
C ASP A 47 11.44 -16.86 -8.94
N ILE A 48 10.54 -16.98 -9.92
CA ILE A 48 10.75 -17.81 -11.11
C ILE A 48 11.66 -17.11 -12.14
N ARG A 49 11.57 -15.78 -12.26
CA ARG A 49 12.11 -15.04 -13.42
C ARG A 49 13.24 -14.08 -13.08
N PHE A 50 13.26 -13.55 -11.88
CA PHE A 50 14.25 -12.59 -11.40
C PHE A 50 14.34 -12.57 -9.85
N PRO A 51 14.74 -13.69 -9.21
CA PRO A 51 14.74 -13.81 -7.76
C PRO A 51 15.67 -12.79 -7.07
N GLU A 52 16.71 -12.34 -7.76
CA GLU A 52 17.68 -11.35 -7.23
C GLU A 52 17.09 -9.93 -7.13
N PHE A 53 15.91 -9.69 -7.71
CA PHE A 53 15.23 -8.40 -7.68
C PHE A 53 14.94 -7.93 -6.24
N GLU A 54 14.55 -8.85 -5.35
CA GLU A 54 14.26 -8.53 -3.93
C GLU A 54 15.49 -8.06 -3.16
N GLY A 55 16.68 -8.51 -3.57
CA GLY A 55 17.96 -8.04 -3.00
C GLY A 55 18.23 -6.57 -3.30
N VAL A 56 17.70 -6.04 -4.41
CA VAL A 56 17.86 -4.64 -4.82
C VAL A 56 16.73 -3.77 -4.27
N PHE A 57 15.51 -4.30 -4.29
CA PHE A 57 14.29 -3.63 -3.87
C PHE A 57 13.59 -4.39 -2.75
N LYS A 58 13.60 -3.82 -1.54
CA LYS A 58 12.90 -4.38 -0.38
C LYS A 58 11.38 -4.54 -0.57
N LYS A 59 10.78 -3.76 -1.47
CA LYS A 59 9.35 -3.80 -1.80
C LYS A 59 9.18 -3.56 -3.30
N TRP A 60 8.59 -4.53 -4.00
CA TRP A 60 8.32 -4.41 -5.44
C TRP A 60 7.25 -3.35 -5.75
N THR A 61 6.37 -3.04 -4.78
CA THR A 61 5.34 -1.99 -4.86
C THR A 61 5.90 -0.56 -4.74
N GLY A 62 7.20 -0.40 -4.48
CA GLY A 62 7.83 0.92 -4.43
C GLY A 62 7.83 1.58 -5.81
N LYS A 63 7.69 2.91 -5.88
CA LYS A 63 7.60 3.67 -7.15
C LYS A 63 8.69 3.30 -8.17
N THR A 64 9.95 3.20 -7.74
CA THR A 64 11.06 2.81 -8.63
C THR A 64 11.06 1.33 -8.99
N ALA A 65 10.62 0.47 -8.08
CA ALA A 65 10.56 -0.96 -8.33
C ALA A 65 9.45 -1.27 -9.35
N LEU A 66 8.25 -0.71 -9.17
CA LEU A 66 7.15 -0.78 -10.14
C LEU A 66 7.56 -0.25 -11.51
N LEU A 67 8.21 0.93 -11.55
CA LEU A 67 8.70 1.48 -12.81
C LEU A 67 9.69 0.52 -13.48
N THR A 68 10.62 -0.04 -12.71
CA THR A 68 11.58 -1.02 -13.21
C THR A 68 10.90 -2.27 -13.74
N LEU A 69 9.90 -2.82 -13.04
CA LEU A 69 9.15 -3.99 -13.51
C LEU A 69 8.33 -3.69 -14.76
N ARG A 70 7.90 -2.45 -14.97
CA ARG A 70 7.18 -2.06 -16.19
C ARG A 70 8.10 -1.94 -17.39
N THR A 71 9.28 -1.33 -17.22
CA THR A 71 10.19 -1.03 -18.34
C THR A 71 11.23 -2.12 -18.58
N PHE A 72 11.76 -2.71 -17.51
CA PHE A 72 12.84 -3.71 -17.53
C PHE A 72 12.49 -4.92 -16.63
N PRO A 73 11.42 -5.68 -16.97
CA PRO A 73 10.92 -6.78 -16.13
C PRO A 73 11.87 -7.96 -15.97
N THR A 74 12.76 -8.18 -16.96
CA THR A 74 13.63 -9.36 -17.00
C THR A 74 15.11 -8.97 -16.84
N PRO A 75 15.96 -9.91 -16.33
CA PRO A 75 17.39 -9.69 -16.25
C PRO A 75 18.01 -9.28 -17.60
N ALA A 76 17.57 -9.90 -18.70
CA ALA A 76 18.04 -9.56 -20.05
C ALA A 76 17.75 -8.10 -20.43
N LYS A 77 16.53 -7.60 -20.16
CA LYS A 77 16.16 -6.20 -20.43
C LYS A 77 16.91 -5.21 -19.54
N VAL A 78 17.21 -5.60 -18.30
CA VAL A 78 18.05 -4.79 -17.41
C VAL A 78 19.48 -4.68 -17.96
N LEU A 79 20.06 -5.78 -18.43
CA LEU A 79 21.40 -5.79 -19.03
C LEU A 79 21.45 -4.98 -20.33
N GLU A 80 20.42 -5.10 -21.18
CA GLU A 80 20.28 -4.32 -22.42
C GLU A 80 20.13 -2.82 -22.15
N ALA A 81 19.41 -2.44 -21.09
CA ALA A 81 19.26 -1.05 -20.69
C ALA A 81 20.59 -0.46 -20.16
N GLY A 82 21.33 -1.25 -19.39
CA GLY A 82 22.60 -0.86 -18.81
C GLY A 82 22.49 0.20 -17.71
N GLU A 83 23.64 0.60 -17.17
CA GLU A 83 23.72 1.49 -16.00
C GLU A 83 23.31 2.95 -16.27
N ASP A 84 23.19 3.34 -17.55
CA ASP A 84 22.87 4.72 -17.95
C ASP A 84 21.36 4.92 -18.18
N LYS A 85 20.69 4.00 -18.88
CA LYS A 85 19.25 4.13 -19.20
C LYS A 85 18.37 3.90 -17.98
N ILE A 86 18.78 3.05 -17.04
CA ILE A 86 17.99 2.74 -15.84
C ILE A 86 17.79 3.99 -14.95
N PRO A 87 18.85 4.71 -14.52
CA PRO A 87 18.68 5.95 -13.76
C PRO A 87 17.96 7.04 -14.54
N ALA A 88 18.18 7.13 -15.86
CA ALA A 88 17.47 8.09 -16.71
C ALA A 88 15.96 7.85 -16.68
N THR A 89 15.54 6.59 -16.79
CA THR A 89 14.14 6.19 -16.66
C THR A 89 13.59 6.53 -15.28
N TRP A 90 14.33 6.24 -14.20
CA TRP A 90 13.87 6.55 -12.83
C TRP A 90 13.66 8.04 -12.56
N ARG A 91 14.46 8.92 -13.19
CA ARG A 91 14.33 10.38 -13.04
C ARG A 91 13.00 10.93 -13.56
N THR A 92 12.33 10.22 -14.47
CA THR A 92 11.03 10.64 -15.00
C THR A 92 9.92 10.62 -13.93
N VAL A 93 10.02 9.72 -12.95
CA VAL A 93 9.00 9.53 -11.90
C VAL A 93 9.48 10.00 -10.53
N VAL A 94 10.78 9.92 -10.24
CA VAL A 94 11.33 10.23 -8.92
C VAL A 94 12.34 11.38 -9.00
N LYS A 95 11.98 12.52 -8.41
CA LYS A 95 12.83 13.74 -8.36
C LYS A 95 14.11 13.56 -7.54
N ARG A 96 14.12 12.67 -6.54
CA ARG A 96 15.34 12.28 -5.83
C ARG A 96 16.06 11.22 -6.65
N SER A 97 17.30 11.50 -7.05
CA SER A 97 18.23 10.55 -7.65
C SER A 97 18.22 9.23 -6.87
N VAL A 98 17.41 8.27 -7.30
CA VAL A 98 17.52 6.90 -6.83
C VAL A 98 18.82 6.40 -7.42
N GLY A 99 19.79 6.28 -6.52
CA GLY A 99 21.19 6.49 -6.83
C GLY A 99 21.72 5.54 -7.90
N LYS A 100 22.68 6.04 -8.67
CA LYS A 100 23.55 5.27 -9.57
C LYS A 100 23.97 3.92 -8.95
N LYS A 101 24.26 3.91 -7.64
CA LYS A 101 24.55 2.71 -6.84
C LYS A 101 23.47 1.62 -6.91
N ARG A 102 22.19 1.99 -6.89
CA ARG A 102 21.08 1.02 -6.98
C ARG A 102 20.90 0.50 -8.40
N ALA A 103 21.09 1.33 -9.42
CA ALA A 103 21.10 0.87 -10.81
C ALA A 103 22.25 -0.10 -11.07
N GLN A 104 23.45 0.21 -10.56
CA GLN A 104 24.61 -0.68 -10.56
C GLN A 104 24.32 -2.01 -9.86
N ALA A 105 23.71 -1.97 -8.68
CA ALA A 105 23.29 -3.17 -7.98
C ALA A 105 22.28 -3.99 -8.78
N LEU A 106 21.36 -3.33 -9.49
CA LEU A 106 20.37 -3.99 -10.35
C LEU A 106 21.01 -4.69 -11.56
N VAL A 107 21.91 -4.00 -12.27
CA VAL A 107 22.64 -4.57 -13.41
C VAL A 107 23.51 -5.74 -12.96
N LYS A 108 24.21 -5.61 -11.81
CA LYS A 108 24.98 -6.70 -11.20
C LYS A 108 24.10 -7.87 -10.76
N ALA A 109 22.90 -7.61 -10.22
CA ALA A 109 21.96 -8.66 -9.88
C ALA A 109 21.47 -9.40 -11.13
N ALA A 110 21.17 -8.66 -12.20
CA ALA A 110 20.74 -9.23 -13.47
C ALA A 110 21.84 -10.07 -14.15
N SER A 111 23.11 -9.66 -14.07
CA SER A 111 24.22 -10.41 -14.67
C SER A 111 24.46 -11.76 -13.99
N ASN A 112 24.10 -11.88 -12.71
CA ASN A 112 24.24 -13.11 -11.93
C ASN A 112 22.91 -13.86 -11.78
N SER A 113 21.88 -13.48 -12.55
CA SER A 113 20.54 -14.00 -12.34
C SER A 113 20.41 -15.46 -12.76
N ILE A 114 19.80 -16.27 -11.90
CA ILE A 114 19.45 -17.67 -12.18
C ILE A 114 17.99 -17.84 -12.67
N GLY A 115 17.32 -16.72 -12.97
CA GLY A 115 15.92 -16.70 -13.40
C GLY A 115 15.68 -17.47 -14.71
N ARG A 116 14.49 -18.07 -14.84
CA ARG A 116 14.13 -18.85 -16.02
C ARG A 116 14.02 -17.95 -17.26
N THR A 117 14.76 -18.29 -18.31
CA THR A 117 14.84 -17.53 -19.58
C THR A 117 13.78 -17.94 -20.63
N ASN A 118 13.26 -19.16 -20.57
CA ASN A 118 12.30 -19.69 -21.55
C ASN A 118 10.88 -19.13 -21.35
N GLY A 119 10.15 -18.87 -22.44
CA GLY A 119 8.77 -18.36 -22.37
C GLY A 119 8.67 -16.92 -21.83
N HIS A 120 9.71 -16.12 -22.06
CA HIS A 120 9.81 -14.75 -21.54
C HIS A 120 8.68 -13.84 -22.04
N VAL A 121 8.24 -13.97 -23.31
CA VAL A 121 7.18 -13.13 -23.89
C VAL A 121 5.85 -13.27 -23.14
N ALA A 122 5.33 -14.49 -23.02
CA ALA A 122 4.07 -14.74 -22.32
C ALA A 122 4.16 -14.43 -20.82
N SER A 123 5.31 -14.74 -20.21
CA SER A 123 5.55 -14.42 -18.80
C SER A 123 5.55 -12.91 -18.57
N GLU A 124 6.17 -12.13 -19.44
CA GLU A 124 6.19 -10.68 -19.36
C GLU A 124 4.79 -10.09 -19.53
N ALA A 125 4.02 -10.55 -20.53
CA ALA A 125 2.63 -10.12 -20.69
C ALA A 125 1.80 -10.42 -19.44
N SER A 126 1.99 -11.60 -18.84
CA SER A 126 1.33 -11.95 -17.57
C SER A 126 1.72 -11.00 -16.43
N LEU A 127 3.00 -10.60 -16.32
CA LEU A 127 3.41 -9.61 -15.32
C LEU A 127 2.76 -8.25 -15.58
N GLN A 128 2.72 -7.78 -16.82
CA GLN A 128 2.10 -6.49 -17.15
C GLN A 128 0.62 -6.48 -16.77
N ASN A 129 -0.11 -7.57 -17.01
CA ASN A 129 -1.50 -7.71 -16.57
C ASN A 129 -1.61 -7.64 -15.04
N LEU A 130 -0.76 -8.34 -14.29
CA LEU A 130 -0.75 -8.28 -12.82
C LEU A 130 -0.46 -6.86 -12.30
N LEU A 131 0.45 -6.14 -12.95
CA LEU A 131 0.77 -4.76 -12.57
C LEU A 131 -0.37 -3.79 -12.90
N ALA A 132 -1.11 -4.03 -13.99
CA ALA A 132 -2.30 -3.25 -14.34
C ALA A 132 -3.46 -3.52 -13.36
N GLU A 133 -3.71 -4.79 -13.01
CA GLU A 133 -4.68 -5.17 -11.98
C GLU A 133 -4.31 -4.55 -10.63
N TYR A 134 -3.01 -4.56 -10.27
CA TYR A 134 -2.53 -3.92 -9.07
C TYR A 134 -2.88 -2.42 -9.04
N ASP A 135 -2.60 -1.69 -10.13
CA ASP A 135 -2.90 -0.26 -10.23
C ASP A 135 -4.41 0.00 -10.10
N LEU A 136 -5.23 -0.81 -10.76
CA LEU A 136 -6.69 -0.69 -10.72
C LEU A 136 -7.20 -0.84 -9.28
N TYR A 137 -6.85 -1.94 -8.61
CA TYR A 137 -7.34 -2.21 -7.25
C TYR A 137 -6.73 -1.24 -6.25
N ARG A 138 -5.49 -0.79 -6.46
CA ARG A 138 -4.87 0.23 -5.61
C ARG A 138 -5.62 1.56 -5.69
N ALA A 139 -5.99 1.99 -6.89
CA ALA A 139 -6.78 3.22 -7.08
C ALA A 139 -8.21 3.09 -6.53
N GLN A 140 -8.85 1.93 -6.68
CA GLN A 140 -10.15 1.65 -6.06
C GLN A 140 -10.06 1.69 -4.54
N TYR A 141 -9.05 1.06 -3.96
CA TYR A 141 -8.81 1.01 -2.52
C TYR A 141 -8.57 2.43 -1.95
N GLU A 142 -7.75 3.25 -2.62
CA GLU A 142 -7.49 4.64 -2.19
C GLU A 142 -8.75 5.52 -2.27
N ARG A 143 -9.59 5.38 -3.31
CA ARG A 143 -10.88 6.07 -3.39
C ARG A 143 -11.85 5.62 -2.30
N LEU A 144 -11.85 4.34 -1.97
CA LEU A 144 -12.71 3.82 -0.91
C LEU A 144 -12.26 4.31 0.47
N GLU A 145 -10.94 4.39 0.72
CA GLU A 145 -10.43 5.00 1.95
C GLU A 145 -10.84 6.49 2.06
N GLN A 146 -10.88 7.22 0.94
CA GLN A 146 -11.39 8.59 0.91
C GLN A 146 -12.88 8.66 1.23
N LEU A 147 -13.71 7.80 0.61
CA LEU A 147 -15.15 7.72 0.91
C LEU A 147 -15.39 7.41 2.40
N MET A 148 -14.69 6.42 2.95
CA MET A 148 -14.78 6.10 4.37
C MET A 148 -14.41 7.28 5.26
N TRP A 149 -13.40 8.08 4.86
CA TRP A 149 -13.01 9.29 5.58
C TRP A 149 -14.11 10.36 5.54
N GLU A 150 -14.73 10.57 4.38
CA GLU A 150 -15.83 11.52 4.21
C GLU A 150 -17.08 11.12 5.02
N LEU A 151 -17.43 9.83 5.04
CA LEU A 151 -18.53 9.29 5.86
C LEU A 151 -18.24 9.48 7.35
N LEU A 152 -17.00 9.23 7.79
CA LEU A 152 -16.61 9.42 9.18
C LEU A 152 -16.70 10.90 9.61
N LEU A 153 -16.41 11.86 8.73
CA LEU A 153 -16.52 13.29 9.05
C LEU A 153 -17.97 13.76 9.29
N GLN A 154 -18.96 13.03 8.77
CA GLN A 154 -20.38 13.32 9.00
C GLN A 154 -20.85 12.88 10.40
N VAL A 155 -20.07 12.04 11.10
CA VAL A 155 -20.42 11.55 12.44
C VAL A 155 -20.19 12.65 13.50
N PRO A 156 -21.20 12.99 14.33
CA PRO A 156 -21.01 13.90 15.45
C PRO A 156 -19.92 13.40 16.41
N ASN A 157 -18.96 14.26 16.76
CA ASN A 157 -17.78 13.90 17.57
C ASN A 157 -16.82 12.86 16.95
N ALA A 158 -16.80 12.70 15.62
CA ALA A 158 -15.94 11.77 14.86
C ALA A 158 -14.47 11.76 15.29
N VAL A 159 -13.93 12.91 15.74
CA VAL A 159 -12.55 13.07 16.23
C VAL A 159 -12.17 12.03 17.30
N LYS A 160 -13.15 11.50 18.06
CA LYS A 160 -12.93 10.45 19.06
C LYS A 160 -12.89 9.03 18.48
N LEU A 161 -13.54 8.79 17.34
CA LEU A 161 -13.55 7.50 16.64
C LEU A 161 -12.27 7.29 15.80
N LEU A 162 -11.65 8.38 15.32
CA LEU A 162 -10.41 8.34 14.54
C LEU A 162 -9.19 7.74 15.29
N GLY A 163 -9.31 7.51 16.61
CA GLY A 163 -8.28 6.87 17.44
C GLY A 163 -8.38 5.34 17.53
N ILE A 164 -9.39 4.72 16.92
CA ILE A 164 -9.65 3.27 17.02
C ILE A 164 -8.80 2.48 16.01
N LYS A 165 -7.87 1.68 16.54
CA LYS A 165 -7.01 0.80 15.73
C LYS A 165 -7.83 -0.40 15.23
N GLY A 166 -8.18 -0.39 13.95
CA GLY A 166 -9.07 -1.36 13.31
C GLY A 166 -9.94 -0.71 12.23
N VAL A 167 -10.24 0.58 12.38
CA VAL A 167 -10.78 1.48 11.33
C VAL A 167 -9.64 2.02 10.45
N GLY A 168 -8.47 1.36 10.49
CA GLY A 168 -7.17 1.74 9.94
C GLY A 168 -7.13 3.04 9.14
N LEU A 169 -7.27 4.18 9.82
CA LEU A 169 -6.91 5.47 9.25
C LEU A 169 -5.40 5.43 9.11
N VAL A 170 -4.94 5.01 7.94
CA VAL A 170 -3.62 5.36 7.46
C VAL A 170 -3.52 6.85 7.70
N THR A 171 -2.61 7.19 8.61
CA THR A 171 -2.20 8.53 8.97
C THR A 171 -2.36 9.44 7.77
N ALA A 172 -3.42 10.27 7.78
CA ALA A 172 -3.57 11.34 6.82
C ALA A 172 -2.36 12.25 7.02
N GLN A 173 -1.30 12.00 6.26
CA GLN A 173 -0.26 12.97 6.09
C GLN A 173 -0.90 14.04 5.22
N PRO A 174 -1.14 15.26 5.75
CA PRO A 174 -1.86 16.27 5.00
C PRO A 174 -0.96 16.73 3.86
N LEU A 175 -1.31 16.36 2.63
CA LEU A 175 -0.77 17.05 1.47
C LEU A 175 -1.49 18.40 1.39
N SER A 176 -0.81 19.42 1.93
CA SER A 176 -1.08 20.87 1.88
C SER A 176 -1.70 21.54 3.14
N ALA A 177 -0.86 22.38 3.78
CA ALA A 177 -1.13 23.62 4.54
C ALA A 177 -2.18 23.62 5.68
N LYS A 178 -1.77 23.43 6.96
CA LYS A 178 -1.43 24.43 8.03
C LYS A 178 -2.65 24.98 8.83
N PRO A 179 -2.50 25.42 10.11
CA PRO A 179 -1.76 24.85 11.24
C PRO A 179 -2.58 24.83 12.57
N GLY A 180 -2.18 23.94 13.49
CA GLY A 180 -2.42 24.12 14.94
C GLY A 180 -3.46 23.21 15.56
N ILE A 181 -2.99 22.26 16.39
CA ILE A 181 -3.41 22.09 17.79
C ILE A 181 -2.33 21.25 18.48
N SER A 182 -1.86 21.78 19.61
CA SER A 182 -0.76 21.31 20.44
C SER A 182 -1.11 20.05 21.25
N ALA A 183 -0.06 19.31 21.58
CA ALA A 183 -0.02 18.09 22.39
C ALA A 183 -0.71 18.19 23.77
N GLY A 184 -1.24 17.06 24.26
CA GLY A 184 -1.57 16.91 25.67
C GLY A 184 -2.18 15.54 26.05
N SER A 185 -1.46 14.81 26.89
CA SER A 185 -1.86 13.64 27.71
C SER A 185 -1.67 12.22 27.14
N LYS A 186 -0.69 11.53 27.77
CA LYS A 186 -0.52 10.08 27.77
C LYS A 186 -1.69 9.44 28.53
N THR A 187 -2.48 8.60 27.88
CA THR A 187 -3.34 7.62 28.58
C THR A 187 -3.07 6.25 27.98
N ARG A 188 -2.39 5.40 28.77
CA ARG A 188 -2.15 3.99 28.45
C ARG A 188 -3.49 3.27 28.57
N VAL A 189 -4.13 3.04 27.44
CA VAL A 189 -5.35 2.25 27.35
C VAL A 189 -4.97 0.86 26.84
N ARG A 190 -5.06 -0.16 27.70
CA ARG A 190 -5.04 -1.58 27.27
C ARG A 190 -6.49 -1.99 26.99
N TYR A 191 -6.79 -2.49 25.80
CA TYR A 191 -8.02 -3.26 25.58
C TYR A 191 -7.78 -4.55 24.79
N LYS A 192 -8.54 -5.56 25.22
CA LYS A 192 -8.67 -6.92 24.71
C LYS A 192 -9.31 -6.91 23.31
N ASN A 193 -8.94 -7.91 22.54
CA ASN A 193 -9.41 -8.25 21.19
C ASN A 193 -10.93 -8.09 20.98
N TRP A 194 -11.30 -7.52 19.85
CA TRP A 194 -12.66 -7.55 19.30
C TRP A 194 -12.96 -8.97 18.79
N PRO A 195 -14.11 -9.59 19.12
CA PRO A 195 -14.42 -10.94 18.67
C PRO A 195 -14.83 -10.90 17.20
N VAL A 196 -13.94 -11.37 16.33
CA VAL A 196 -14.27 -11.79 14.96
C VAL A 196 -14.93 -13.16 15.04
N SER A 197 -16.13 -13.26 15.61
CA SER A 197 -16.87 -14.53 15.63
C SER A 197 -18.33 -14.29 15.94
N THR A 198 -19.04 -13.79 14.94
CA THR A 198 -20.42 -14.15 14.58
C THR A 198 -20.73 -13.30 13.36
N TRP A 199 -20.36 -13.84 12.20
CA TRP A 199 -20.60 -13.28 10.89
C TRP A 199 -21.44 -14.29 10.12
#